data_AF-A0A1Y4D4F9-F1
#
_entry.id   AF-A0A1Y4D4F9-F1
#
_cell.length_a   1.000
_cell.length_b   1.000
_cell.length_c   1.000
_cell.angle_alpha   90.00
_cell.angle_beta   90.00
_cell.angle_gamma   90.00
#
_symmetry.space_group_name_H-M   'P 1'
#
loop_
_entity.id
_entity.type
_entity.pdbx_description
1 polymer ?
#
loop_
_entity_poly.entity_id
_entity_poly.type
_entity_poly.pdbx_seq_one_letter_code
_entity_poly.pdbx_strand_id
1 'polypeptide(L)'
;MYSKTVMPVEMPKGGRIYVLKNGYVYWASEWHWDREKKRTLDNRVCIGKKVEDREGWLYPNARYFDLFGEEKPEIPWYSRKRPDSDF
;
A
#
# COMPACT_ATOMS: atom_id res chain seq x y z
N MET A 1 12.21 -4.11 -9.18
CA MET A 1 12.38 -5.56 -8.94
C MET A 1 11.49 -5.92 -7.76
N TYR A 2 10.29 -6.48 -7.98
CA TYR A 2 9.44 -6.94 -6.88
C TYR A 2 9.90 -8.35 -6.50
N SER A 3 10.58 -8.48 -5.37
CA SER A 3 11.17 -9.75 -4.94
C SER A 3 10.06 -10.77 -4.70
N LYS A 4 10.25 -11.99 -5.23
CA LYS A 4 9.40 -13.18 -5.12
C LYS A 4 9.15 -13.68 -3.67
N THR A 5 9.29 -12.83 -2.66
CA THR A 5 9.44 -13.22 -1.24
C THR A 5 8.31 -12.72 -0.35
N VAL A 6 7.41 -11.86 -0.84
CA VAL A 6 6.27 -11.37 -0.04
C VAL A 6 5.05 -12.24 -0.37
N MET A 7 4.52 -12.93 0.64
CA MET A 7 3.28 -13.71 0.46
C MET A 7 2.14 -12.75 0.10
N PRO A 8 1.27 -13.12 -0.85
CA PRO A 8 0.11 -12.32 -1.18
C PRO A 8 -0.80 -12.22 0.06
N VAL A 9 -1.42 -11.07 0.25
CA VAL A 9 -2.35 -10.80 1.35
C VAL A 9 -3.74 -10.49 0.81
N GLU A 10 -4.75 -10.65 1.65
CA GLU A 10 -6.12 -10.26 1.29
C GLU A 10 -6.22 -8.73 1.16
N MET A 11 -7.02 -8.26 0.20
CA MET A 11 -7.25 -6.82 0.05
C MET A 11 -7.92 -6.25 1.31
N PRO A 12 -7.57 -5.03 1.73
CA PRO A 12 -8.05 -4.47 2.98
C PRO A 12 -9.54 -4.15 2.89
N LYS A 13 -10.29 -4.44 3.96
CA LYS A 13 -11.73 -4.18 4.07
C LYS A 13 -11.94 -2.80 4.72
N GLY A 14 -12.92 -2.02 4.25
CA GLY A 14 -13.31 -0.74 4.90
C GLY A 14 -12.79 0.53 4.25
N GLY A 15 -12.24 0.49 3.04
CA GLY A 15 -11.94 1.69 2.24
C GLY A 15 -12.19 1.49 0.75
N ARG A 16 -11.97 2.53 -0.07
CA ARG A 16 -12.16 2.42 -1.52
C ARG A 16 -10.91 1.86 -2.17
N ILE A 17 -11.08 0.72 -2.85
CA ILE A 17 -10.02 0.08 -3.63
C ILE A 17 -10.16 0.47 -5.10
N TYR A 18 -9.05 0.86 -5.72
CA TYR A 18 -8.95 1.16 -7.13
C TYR A 18 -7.90 0.24 -7.75
N VAL A 19 -8.34 -0.64 -8.64
CA VAL A 19 -7.45 -1.52 -9.39
C VAL A 19 -7.27 -0.95 -10.79
N LEU A 20 -6.04 -0.55 -11.12
CA LEU A 20 -5.71 -0.04 -12.46
C LEU A 20 -5.54 -1.19 -13.45
N LYS A 21 -5.69 -0.89 -14.76
CA LYS A 21 -5.53 -1.89 -15.85
C LYS A 21 -4.16 -2.58 -15.86
N ASN A 22 -3.12 -1.90 -15.37
CA ASN A 22 -1.77 -2.45 -15.21
C ASN A 22 -1.59 -3.30 -13.93
N GLY A 23 -2.68 -3.55 -13.19
CA GLY A 23 -2.73 -4.41 -12.01
C GLY A 23 -2.34 -3.73 -10.70
N TYR A 24 -1.95 -2.46 -10.69
CA TYR A 24 -1.66 -1.76 -9.44
C TYR A 24 -2.93 -1.49 -8.64
N VAL A 25 -2.84 -1.71 -7.33
CA VAL A 25 -3.93 -1.54 -6.37
C VAL A 25 -3.66 -0.29 -5.55
N TYR A 26 -4.62 0.62 -5.58
CA TYR A 26 -4.65 1.84 -4.77
C TYR A 26 -5.77 1.74 -3.75
N TRP A 27 -5.51 2.29 -2.57
CA TRP A 27 -6.50 2.40 -1.51
C TRP A 27 -6.64 3.85 -1.08
N ALA A 28 -7.87 4.27 -0.81
CA ALA A 28 -8.19 5.59 -0.29
C ALA A 28 -9.05 5.45 0.98
N SER A 29 -8.63 6.11 2.06
CA SER A 29 -9.42 6.18 3.30
C SER A 29 -10.56 7.19 3.19
N GLU A 30 -10.34 8.30 2.48
CA GLU A 30 -11.27 9.41 2.41
C GLU A 30 -11.21 10.09 1.04
N TRP A 31 -12.37 10.50 0.57
CA TRP A 31 -12.48 11.32 -0.64
C TRP A 31 -13.19 12.60 -0.24
N HIS A 32 -12.44 13.66 0.01
CA HIS A 32 -13.02 14.94 0.38
C HIS A 32 -12.53 16.06 -0.55
N TRP A 33 -13.46 16.94 -0.91
CA TRP A 33 -13.14 18.16 -1.64
C TRP A 33 -12.61 19.19 -0.64
N ASP A 34 -11.36 19.61 -0.81
CA ASP A 34 -10.78 20.69 -0.01
C ASP A 34 -11.19 22.03 -0.65
N ARG A 35 -12.13 22.73 0.00
CA ARG A 35 -12.63 24.04 -0.46
C ARG A 35 -11.56 25.14 -0.38
N GLU A 36 -10.63 25.07 0.57
CA GLU A 36 -9.57 26.09 0.71
C GLU A 36 -8.53 25.95 -0.39
N LYS A 37 -8.07 24.73 -0.65
CA LYS A 37 -7.08 24.45 -1.70
C LYS A 37 -7.71 24.26 -3.08
N LYS A 38 -9.03 24.38 -3.18
CA LYS A 38 -9.85 24.19 -4.40
C LYS A 38 -9.47 22.94 -5.19
N ARG A 39 -9.17 21.85 -4.48
CA ARG A 39 -8.77 20.57 -5.09
C ARG A 39 -9.37 19.41 -4.34
N THR A 40 -9.66 18.34 -5.06
CA THR A 40 -9.95 17.05 -4.42
C THR A 40 -8.69 16.58 -3.72
N LEU A 41 -8.75 16.38 -2.40
CA LEU A 41 -7.70 15.64 -1.71
C LEU A 41 -7.98 14.16 -1.93
N ASP A 42 -7.32 13.62 -2.96
CA ASP A 42 -7.33 12.20 -3.28
C ASP A 42 -6.17 11.55 -2.53
N ASN A 43 -6.47 10.94 -1.37
CA ASN A 43 -5.46 10.27 -0.56
C ASN A 43 -5.16 8.85 -1.03
N ARG A 44 -5.35 8.58 -2.33
CA ARG A 44 -5.03 7.30 -2.95
C ARG A 44 -3.56 6.97 -2.74
N VAL A 45 -3.32 5.90 -2.00
CA VAL A 45 -2.00 5.33 -1.81
C VAL A 45 -1.92 4.03 -2.60
N CYS A 46 -0.86 3.86 -3.39
CA CYS A 46 -0.58 2.56 -3.97
C CYS A 46 -0.18 1.60 -2.85
N ILE A 47 -0.95 0.52 -2.67
CA ILE A 47 -0.73 -0.47 -1.61
C ILE A 47 -0.16 -1.79 -2.15
N GLY A 48 -0.08 -1.95 -3.47
CA GLY A 48 0.53 -3.14 -4.06
C GLY A 48 0.07 -3.41 -5.48
N LYS A 49 0.17 -4.68 -5.88
CA LYS A 49 -0.27 -5.16 -7.19
C LYS A 49 -1.20 -6.37 -7.01
N LYS A 50 -2.30 -6.43 -7.74
CA LYS A 50 -3.25 -7.55 -7.68
C LYS A 50 -2.55 -8.86 -8.04
N VAL A 51 -3.00 -9.96 -7.43
CA VAL A 51 -2.66 -11.31 -7.89
C VAL A 51 -3.58 -11.64 -9.06
N GLU A 52 -3.03 -12.00 -10.21
CA GLU A 52 -3.85 -12.28 -11.40
C GLU A 52 -4.67 -13.56 -11.25
N ASP A 53 -4.12 -14.57 -10.58
CA ASP A 53 -4.75 -15.88 -10.39
C ASP A 53 -5.64 -15.97 -9.14
N ARG A 54 -5.75 -14.90 -8.33
CA ARG A 54 -6.49 -14.90 -7.06
C ARG A 54 -7.21 -13.58 -6.82
N GLU A 55 -8.51 -13.58 -7.10
CA GLU A 55 -9.37 -12.41 -6.88
C GLU A 55 -9.43 -12.04 -5.39
N GLY A 56 -9.39 -10.75 -5.08
CA GLY A 56 -9.40 -10.26 -3.70
C GLY A 56 -8.04 -10.36 -2.99
N TRP A 57 -6.96 -10.70 -3.71
CA TRP A 57 -5.60 -10.75 -3.16
C TRP A 57 -4.65 -9.80 -3.89
N LEU A 58 -3.64 -9.32 -3.16
CA LEU A 58 -2.60 -8.45 -3.69
C LEU A 58 -1.23 -8.82 -3.12
N TYR A 59 -0.17 -8.55 -3.88
CA TYR A 59 1.20 -8.49 -3.40
C TYR A 59 1.42 -7.11 -2.75
N PRO A 60 1.56 -7.04 -1.41
CA PRO A 60 1.60 -5.77 -0.71
C PRO A 60 2.95 -5.10 -0.88
N ASN A 61 2.94 -3.77 -0.87
CA ASN A 61 4.16 -2.95 -0.79
C ASN A 61 4.34 -2.39 0.62
N ALA A 62 5.40 -1.61 0.85
CA ALA A 62 5.68 -1.01 2.16
C ALA A 62 4.51 -0.18 2.72
N ARG A 63 3.78 0.54 1.85
CA ARG A 63 2.65 1.39 2.26
C ARG A 63 1.46 0.60 2.76
N TYR A 64 1.25 -0.63 2.28
CA TYR A 64 0.22 -1.51 2.84
C TYR A 64 0.49 -1.79 4.32
N PHE A 65 1.73 -2.12 4.67
CA PHE A 65 2.12 -2.38 6.06
C PHE A 65 2.06 -1.13 6.93
N ASP A 66 2.37 0.04 6.38
CA ASP A 66 2.23 1.32 7.09
C ASP A 66 0.76 1.67 7.41
N LEU A 67 -0.20 1.22 6.58
CA LEU A 67 -1.62 1.54 6.70
C LEU A 67 -2.44 0.49 7.45
N PHE A 68 -2.11 -0.80 7.29
CA PHE A 68 -2.93 -1.92 7.77
C PHE A 68 -2.18 -2.88 8.69
N GLY A 69 -0.87 -2.74 8.85
CA GLY A 69 -0.08 -3.64 9.68
C GLY A 69 -0.11 -3.25 11.17
N GLU A 70 -0.60 -4.15 12.03
CA GLU A 70 -0.20 -4.19 13.46
C GLU A 70 1.14 -4.92 13.66
N GLU A 71 1.55 -5.81 12.74
CA GLU A 71 2.89 -6.44 12.71
C GLU A 71 3.53 -6.25 11.33
N LYS A 72 4.66 -5.54 11.32
CA LYS A 72 5.54 -5.44 10.15
C LYS A 72 6.19 -6.80 9.94
N PRO A 73 6.03 -7.47 8.79
CA PRO A 73 6.80 -8.68 8.54
C PRO A 73 8.28 -8.34 8.65
N GLU A 74 9.05 -9.19 9.33
CA GLU A 74 10.52 -9.11 9.38
C GLU A 74 11.08 -9.43 7.98
N ILE A 75 10.88 -8.53 7.03
CA ILE A 75 11.47 -8.60 5.72
C ILE A 75 12.87 -7.98 5.85
N PRO A 76 13.96 -8.64 5.43
CA PRO A 76 15.32 -8.11 5.58
C PRO A 76 15.54 -6.74 4.92
N TRP A 77 14.74 -6.37 3.92
CA TRP A 77 14.79 -5.05 3.29
C TRP A 77 14.02 -3.95 4.05
N TYR A 78 13.15 -4.34 4.98
CA TYR A 78 12.40 -3.42 5.84
C TYR A 78 13.21 -3.03 7.08
N SER A 79 14.20 -3.86 7.46
CA SER A 79 15.28 -3.50 8.38
C SER A 79 16.44 -2.82 7.65
N ARG A 80 16.16 -1.75 6.89
CA ARG A 80 17.13 -0.66 6.87
C ARG A 80 16.93 0.05 8.20
N LYS A 81 17.68 -0.39 9.22
CA LYS A 81 18.17 0.55 10.22
C LYS A 81 18.54 1.80 9.44
N ARG A 82 17.87 2.94 9.71
CA ARG A 82 18.51 4.21 9.37
C ARG A 82 19.87 4.09 10.04
N PRO A 83 21.00 4.19 9.31
CA PRO A 83 22.23 4.48 10.03
C PRO A 83 21.89 5.73 10.84
N ASP A 84 21.92 5.59 12.16
CA ASP A 84 21.81 6.70 13.07
C ASP A 84 22.67 7.82 12.49
N SER A 85 22.02 8.94 12.17
CA SER A 85 22.71 10.18 11.81
C SER A 85 23.31 10.71 13.10
N ASP A 86 24.38 10.06 13.54
CA ASP A 86 25.43 10.69 14.33
C ASP A 86 26.33 11.41 13.34
N PHE A 87 26.06 12.70 13.12
CA PHE A 87 27.03 13.71 12.69
C PHE A 87 26.49 15.11 13.00
#